data_AF-A0AAD9B217-F1
#
_entry.id   AF-A0AAD9B217-F1
#
_cell.length_a   1.000
_cell.length_b   1.000
_cell.length_c   1.000
_cell.angle_alpha   90.00
_cell.angle_beta   90.00
_cell.angle_gamma   90.00
#
_symmetry.space_group_name_H-M   'P 1'
#
loop_
_entity.id
_entity.type
_entity.pdbx_description
1 polymer ?
#
loop_
_entity_poly.entity_id
_entity_poly.type
_entity_poly.pdbx_seq_one_letter_code
_entity_poly.pdbx_strand_id
1 'polypeptide(L)'
;MSGGSTKARNKKSENRQGKEKTNINKEKDRLTAEASTAMAKPQANLDSISKQIEAMRSELKTDLTIFKEDIATQIKNELTEFKEDINQKLVKIHTEVGQQNDKIDAVVNRTEEFELWSTEAKSDMQEIIKEHKFMTEKLDDLESRSRRNNLRIYGIPEDAELKSDTVATFVDK
;
A
#
# COMPACT_ATOMS: atom_id res chain seq x y z
N MET A 1 -46.88 -18.90 -135.43
CA MET A 1 -45.52 -18.36 -135.28
C MET A 1 -45.48 -17.52 -134.02
N SER A 2 -44.42 -17.67 -133.21
CA SER A 2 -43.77 -16.71 -132.29
C SER A 2 -44.58 -15.45 -131.90
N GLY A 3 -44.83 -15.11 -130.63
CA GLY A 3 -43.94 -15.11 -129.47
C GLY A 3 -43.88 -13.67 -128.93
N GLY A 4 -44.16 -13.47 -127.63
CA GLY A 4 -44.04 -12.16 -126.98
C GLY A 4 -44.75 -12.11 -125.62
N SER A 5 -43.99 -11.97 -124.54
CA SER A 5 -44.45 -12.05 -123.14
C SER A 5 -44.01 -10.83 -122.32
N THR A 6 -44.64 -10.68 -121.15
CA THR A 6 -44.29 -9.88 -119.94
C THR A 6 -44.77 -8.42 -119.91
N LYS A 7 -45.26 -7.84 -118.79
CA LYS A 7 -45.32 -8.22 -117.36
C LYS A 7 -46.35 -7.31 -116.67
N ALA A 8 -47.25 -7.84 -115.82
CA ALA A 8 -48.10 -7.01 -114.95
C ALA A 8 -48.22 -7.59 -113.52
N ARG A 9 -47.71 -6.79 -112.57
CA ARG A 9 -48.25 -6.47 -111.23
C ARG A 9 -48.51 -7.61 -110.22
N ASN A 10 -47.63 -7.68 -109.21
CA ASN A 10 -47.88 -8.36 -107.93
C ASN A 10 -47.72 -7.34 -106.77
N LYS A 11 -48.71 -7.25 -105.86
CA LYS A 11 -48.54 -6.98 -104.41
C LYS A 11 -49.90 -6.74 -103.73
N LYS A 12 -50.39 -7.72 -102.99
CA LYS A 12 -51.32 -7.48 -101.86
C LYS A 12 -51.38 -8.70 -100.92
N SER A 13 -50.47 -8.80 -99.95
CA SER A 13 -50.67 -9.65 -98.75
C SER A 13 -49.55 -9.54 -97.69
N GLU A 14 -49.16 -8.35 -97.22
CA GLU A 14 -48.20 -8.24 -96.10
C GLU A 14 -48.50 -6.99 -95.27
N ASN A 15 -49.55 -6.99 -94.44
CA ASN A 15 -49.71 -5.88 -93.47
C ASN A 15 -50.55 -6.19 -92.22
N ARG A 16 -50.54 -7.43 -91.71
CA ARG A 16 -51.17 -7.75 -90.41
C ARG A 16 -50.19 -8.25 -89.34
N GLN A 17 -49.04 -8.81 -89.69
CA GLN A 17 -48.04 -9.31 -88.73
C GLN A 17 -47.07 -8.24 -88.18
N GLY A 18 -47.04 -7.03 -88.74
CA GLY A 18 -46.11 -5.97 -88.33
C GLY A 18 -46.54 -5.19 -87.09
N LYS A 19 -47.85 -4.93 -86.91
CA LYS A 19 -48.36 -4.12 -85.79
C LYS A 19 -48.43 -4.87 -84.46
N GLU A 20 -48.64 -6.18 -84.51
CA GLU A 20 -48.73 -7.04 -83.32
C GLU A 20 -47.35 -7.30 -82.72
N LYS A 21 -46.31 -7.53 -83.56
CA LYS A 21 -44.91 -7.65 -83.11
C LYS A 21 -44.35 -6.37 -82.48
N THR A 22 -44.72 -5.20 -83.01
CA THR A 22 -44.31 -3.92 -82.41
C THR A 22 -45.01 -3.60 -81.09
N ASN A 23 -46.24 -4.07 -80.88
CA ASN A 23 -46.92 -3.91 -79.60
C ASN A 23 -46.38 -4.89 -78.55
N ILE A 24 -46.13 -6.15 -78.93
CA ILE A 24 -45.52 -7.15 -78.04
C ILE A 24 -44.12 -6.71 -77.59
N ASN A 25 -43.29 -6.14 -78.48
CA ASN A 25 -41.99 -5.60 -78.07
C ASN A 25 -42.11 -4.41 -77.10
N LYS A 26 -43.03 -3.46 -77.36
CA LYS A 26 -43.25 -2.32 -76.45
C LYS A 26 -43.81 -2.74 -75.09
N GLU A 27 -44.67 -3.76 -75.04
CA GLU A 27 -45.19 -4.35 -73.81
C GLU A 27 -44.08 -5.08 -73.04
N LYS A 28 -43.23 -5.84 -73.76
CA LYS A 28 -42.09 -6.56 -73.20
C LYS A 28 -41.02 -5.61 -72.66
N ASP A 29 -40.79 -4.49 -73.34
CA ASP A 29 -39.87 -3.43 -72.92
C ASP A 29 -40.41 -2.63 -71.71
N ARG A 30 -41.74 -2.45 -71.59
CA ARG A 30 -42.36 -1.90 -70.37
C ARG A 30 -42.31 -2.87 -69.20
N LEU A 31 -42.60 -4.15 -69.43
CA LEU A 31 -42.56 -5.20 -68.41
C LEU A 31 -41.12 -5.44 -67.89
N THR A 32 -40.10 -5.35 -68.75
CA THR A 32 -38.70 -5.42 -68.33
C THR A 32 -38.26 -4.15 -67.60
N ALA A 33 -38.72 -2.96 -68.00
CA ALA A 33 -38.45 -1.72 -67.29
C ALA A 33 -39.12 -1.69 -65.90
N GLU A 34 -40.38 -2.11 -65.78
CA GLU A 34 -41.12 -2.19 -64.51
C GLU A 34 -40.54 -3.28 -63.59
N ALA A 35 -40.16 -4.45 -64.13
CA ALA A 35 -39.45 -5.48 -63.37
C ALA A 35 -38.05 -5.01 -62.90
N SER A 36 -37.33 -4.27 -63.74
CA SER A 36 -36.03 -3.68 -63.39
C SER A 36 -36.19 -2.60 -62.29
N THR A 37 -37.25 -1.80 -62.36
CA THR A 37 -37.58 -0.78 -61.34
C THR A 37 -38.06 -1.43 -60.03
N ALA A 38 -38.81 -2.53 -60.12
CA ALA A 38 -39.29 -3.32 -58.98
C ALA A 38 -38.15 -4.09 -58.28
N MET A 39 -37.12 -4.53 -59.02
CA MET A 39 -35.91 -5.14 -58.44
C MET A 39 -34.92 -4.10 -57.88
N ALA A 40 -34.91 -2.86 -58.40
CA ALA A 40 -34.00 -1.81 -57.94
C ALA A 40 -34.26 -1.34 -56.48
N LYS A 41 -35.52 -1.32 -56.02
CA LYS A 41 -35.88 -0.92 -54.65
C LYS A 41 -35.38 -1.92 -53.58
N PRO A 42 -35.63 -3.24 -53.69
CA PRO A 42 -35.05 -4.22 -52.77
C PRO A 42 -33.52 -4.26 -52.82
N GLN A 43 -32.92 -4.04 -54.01
CA GLN A 43 -31.46 -3.97 -54.14
C GLN A 43 -30.87 -2.77 -53.38
N ALA A 44 -31.47 -1.59 -53.52
CA ALA A 44 -31.04 -0.39 -52.79
C ALA A 44 -31.20 -0.54 -51.26
N ASN A 45 -32.24 -1.26 -50.81
CA ASN A 45 -32.43 -1.57 -49.39
C ASN A 45 -31.34 -2.52 -48.86
N LEU A 46 -30.96 -3.55 -49.64
CA LEU A 46 -29.87 -4.46 -49.31
C LEU A 46 -28.51 -3.76 -49.25
N ASP A 47 -28.25 -2.83 -50.19
CA ASP A 47 -27.04 -2.02 -50.20
C ASP A 47 -26.98 -1.08 -48.98
N SER A 48 -28.12 -0.51 -48.58
CA SER A 48 -28.24 0.32 -47.38
C SER A 48 -27.97 -0.48 -46.11
N ILE A 49 -28.53 -1.68 -45.99
CA ILE A 49 -28.31 -2.58 -44.84
C ILE A 49 -26.83 -2.99 -44.78
N SER A 50 -26.22 -3.32 -45.92
CA SER A 50 -24.80 -3.68 -46.00
C SER A 50 -23.91 -2.54 -45.50
N LYS A 51 -24.19 -1.30 -45.91
CA LYS A 51 -23.48 -0.11 -45.42
C LYS A 51 -23.64 0.10 -43.91
N GLN A 52 -24.84 -0.13 -43.37
CA GLN A 52 -25.08 -0.03 -41.91
C GLN A 52 -24.31 -1.11 -41.15
N ILE A 53 -24.24 -2.34 -41.67
CA ILE A 53 -23.44 -3.43 -41.08
C ILE A 53 -21.95 -3.09 -41.10
N GLU A 54 -21.45 -2.52 -42.21
CA GLU A 54 -20.06 -2.08 -42.29
C GLU A 54 -19.75 -0.94 -41.31
N ALA A 55 -20.67 0.03 -41.16
CA ALA A 55 -20.56 1.10 -40.18
C ALA A 55 -20.51 0.57 -38.74
N MET A 56 -21.46 -0.30 -38.35
CA MET A 56 -21.46 -0.94 -37.03
C MET A 56 -20.19 -1.76 -36.79
N ARG A 57 -19.71 -2.49 -37.80
CA ARG A 57 -18.46 -3.25 -37.69
C ARG A 57 -17.26 -2.34 -37.47
N SER A 58 -17.23 -1.19 -38.14
CA SER A 58 -16.20 -0.19 -37.95
C SER A 58 -16.24 0.38 -36.53
N GLU A 59 -17.42 0.81 -36.05
CA GLU A 59 -17.62 1.33 -34.70
C GLU A 59 -17.21 0.32 -33.62
N LEU A 60 -17.68 -0.93 -33.70
CA LEU A 60 -17.30 -1.99 -32.75
C LEU A 60 -15.81 -2.26 -32.73
N LYS A 61 -15.13 -2.15 -33.89
CA LYS A 61 -13.69 -2.32 -33.96
C LYS A 61 -12.98 -1.15 -33.26
N THR A 62 -13.47 0.07 -33.45
CA THR A 62 -12.96 1.26 -32.78
C THR A 62 -13.15 1.18 -31.27
N ASP A 63 -14.34 0.79 -30.80
CA ASP A 63 -14.63 0.62 -29.38
C ASP A 63 -13.76 -0.47 -28.74
N LEU A 64 -13.55 -1.60 -29.43
CA LEU A 64 -12.64 -2.65 -28.97
C LEU A 64 -11.19 -2.16 -28.86
N THR A 65 -10.74 -1.31 -29.79
CA THR A 65 -9.39 -0.74 -29.70
C THR A 65 -9.26 0.21 -28.53
N ILE A 66 -10.24 1.10 -28.32
CA ILE A 66 -10.26 2.04 -27.20
C ILE A 66 -10.30 1.27 -25.88
N PHE A 67 -11.22 0.31 -25.74
CA PHE A 67 -11.36 -0.49 -24.54
C PHE A 67 -10.09 -1.26 -24.20
N LYS A 68 -9.39 -1.81 -25.20
CA LYS A 68 -8.11 -2.49 -25.01
C LYS A 68 -7.03 -1.53 -24.53
N GLU A 69 -6.97 -0.32 -25.09
CA GLU A 69 -6.04 0.72 -24.65
C GLU A 69 -6.35 1.20 -23.23
N ASP A 70 -7.62 1.44 -22.90
CA ASP A 70 -8.05 1.85 -21.57
C ASP A 70 -7.68 0.80 -20.51
N ILE A 71 -7.95 -0.49 -20.76
CA ILE A 71 -7.52 -1.56 -19.85
C ILE A 71 -6.00 -1.60 -19.71
N ALA A 72 -5.27 -1.52 -20.83
CA ALA A 72 -3.81 -1.59 -20.81
C ALA A 72 -3.21 -0.41 -20.03
N THR A 73 -3.76 0.79 -20.18
CA THR A 73 -3.33 1.97 -19.44
C THR A 73 -3.69 1.89 -17.96
N GLN A 74 -4.91 1.46 -17.62
CA GLN A 74 -5.33 1.30 -16.23
C GLN A 74 -4.46 0.29 -15.48
N ILE A 75 -4.26 -0.91 -16.06
CA ILE A 75 -3.39 -1.94 -15.46
C ILE A 75 -1.97 -1.43 -15.28
N LYS A 76 -1.44 -0.71 -16.28
CA LYS A 76 -0.10 -0.13 -16.19
C LYS A 76 0.00 0.87 -15.05
N ASN A 77 -1.00 1.75 -14.91
CA ASN A 77 -1.04 2.76 -13.86
C ASN A 77 -1.14 2.12 -12.46
N GLU A 78 -2.06 1.18 -12.27
CA GLU A 78 -2.22 0.46 -11.00
C GLU A 78 -0.93 -0.31 -10.62
N LEU A 79 -0.26 -0.95 -11.58
CA LEU A 79 1.02 -1.61 -11.34
C LEU A 79 2.14 -0.63 -10.98
N THR A 80 2.18 0.55 -11.61
CA THR A 80 3.16 1.57 -11.25
C THR A 80 2.92 2.14 -9.87
N GLU A 81 1.67 2.45 -9.52
CA GLU A 81 1.29 2.94 -8.19
C GLU A 81 1.58 1.90 -7.11
N PHE A 82 1.23 0.63 -7.37
CA PHE A 82 1.52 -0.47 -6.45
C PHE A 82 3.02 -0.66 -6.23
N LYS A 83 3.83 -0.56 -7.30
CA LYS A 83 5.29 -0.63 -7.20
C LYS A 83 5.84 0.54 -6.38
N GLU A 84 5.33 1.74 -6.59
CA GLU A 84 5.71 2.94 -5.85
C GLU A 84 5.40 2.77 -4.35
N ASP A 85 4.17 2.36 -4.01
CA ASP A 85 3.72 2.14 -2.62
C ASP A 85 4.56 1.06 -1.91
N ILE A 86 4.85 -0.07 -2.58
CA ILE A 86 5.74 -1.10 -2.04
C ILE A 86 7.13 -0.53 -1.76
N ASN A 87 7.72 0.18 -2.71
CA ASN A 87 9.07 0.73 -2.53
C ASN A 87 9.10 1.73 -1.37
N GLN A 88 8.09 2.60 -1.26
CA GLN A 88 7.99 3.54 -0.14
C GLN A 88 7.87 2.81 1.20
N LYS A 89 7.03 1.77 1.29
CA LYS A 89 6.89 0.94 2.51
C LYS A 89 8.19 0.22 2.85
N LEU A 90 8.91 -0.33 1.87
CA LEU A 90 10.19 -1.00 2.10
C LEU A 90 11.26 -0.02 2.59
N VAL A 91 11.37 1.17 2.01
CA VAL A 91 12.29 2.22 2.47
C VAL A 91 11.95 2.64 3.90
N LYS A 92 10.67 2.81 4.20
CA LYS A 92 10.20 3.15 5.55
C LYS A 92 10.58 2.07 6.56
N ILE A 93 10.28 0.80 6.27
CA ILE A 93 10.65 -0.33 7.12
C ILE A 93 12.17 -0.39 7.32
N HIS A 94 12.96 -0.26 6.26
CA HIS A 94 14.41 -0.28 6.34
C HIS A 94 14.94 0.83 7.26
N THR A 95 14.38 2.04 7.14
CA THR A 95 14.74 3.18 7.98
C THR A 95 14.36 2.96 9.43
N GLU A 96 13.14 2.48 9.70
CA GLU A 96 12.66 2.20 11.05
C GLU A 96 13.46 1.08 11.73
N VAL A 97 13.82 0.02 10.99
CA VAL A 97 14.68 -1.06 11.48
C VAL A 97 16.08 -0.55 11.80
N GLY A 98 16.67 0.30 10.95
CA GLY A 98 17.96 0.94 11.23
C GLY A 98 17.92 1.77 12.52
N GLN A 99 16.90 2.62 12.67
CA GLN A 99 16.72 3.43 13.89
C GLN A 99 16.47 2.58 15.13
N GLN A 100 15.78 1.45 15.01
CA GLN A 100 15.59 0.52 16.12
C GLN A 100 16.90 -0.16 16.50
N ASN A 101 17.74 -0.53 15.54
CA ASN A 101 19.05 -1.10 15.81
C ASN A 101 19.93 -0.11 16.59
N ASP A 102 20.00 1.14 16.15
CA ASP A 102 20.77 2.19 16.84
C ASP A 102 20.29 2.40 18.29
N LYS A 103 18.97 2.36 18.53
CA LYS A 103 18.39 2.46 19.87
C LYS A 103 18.74 1.25 20.73
N ILE A 104 18.71 0.05 20.15
CA ILE A 104 19.09 -1.18 20.85
C ILE A 104 20.55 -1.12 21.26
N ASP A 105 21.45 -0.74 20.34
CA ASP A 105 22.89 -0.62 20.62
C ASP A 105 23.15 0.40 21.75
N ALA A 106 22.46 1.55 21.74
CA ALA A 106 22.56 2.53 22.81
C ALA A 106 22.07 2.00 24.17
N VAL A 107 20.99 1.21 24.20
CA VAL A 107 20.46 0.60 25.42
C VAL A 107 21.39 -0.49 25.94
N VAL A 108 21.97 -1.31 25.06
CA VAL A 108 22.94 -2.34 25.42
C VAL A 108 24.15 -1.69 26.10
N ASN A 109 24.77 -0.70 25.46
CA ASN A 109 25.94 -0.01 26.02
C ASN A 109 25.62 0.62 27.39
N ARG A 110 24.48 1.29 27.53
CA ARG A 110 24.05 1.87 28.81
C ARG A 110 23.82 0.80 29.88
N THR A 111 23.32 -0.36 29.49
CA THR A 111 23.08 -1.48 30.42
C THR A 111 24.39 -2.06 30.90
N GLU A 112 25.36 -2.26 30.00
CA GLU A 112 26.71 -2.72 30.35
C GLU A 112 27.40 -1.74 31.33
N GLU A 113 27.34 -0.43 31.07
CA GLU A 113 27.87 0.60 31.97
C GLU A 113 27.18 0.55 33.35
N PHE A 114 25.86 0.39 33.37
CA PHE A 114 25.11 0.32 34.62
C PHE A 114 25.41 -0.94 35.42
N GLU A 115 25.56 -2.08 34.75
CA GLU A 115 25.92 -3.35 35.39
C GLU A 115 27.32 -3.26 35.99
N LEU A 116 28.29 -2.68 35.28
CA LEU A 116 29.64 -2.45 35.80
C LEU A 116 29.59 -1.57 37.06
N TRP A 117 28.96 -0.40 36.97
CA TRP A 117 28.85 0.51 38.11
C TRP A 117 28.15 -0.15 39.31
N SER A 118 27.10 -0.94 39.07
CA SER A 118 26.39 -1.68 40.12
C SER A 118 27.29 -2.70 40.83
N THR A 119 28.16 -3.38 40.08
CA THR A 119 29.14 -4.32 40.67
C THR A 119 30.21 -3.61 41.49
N GLU A 120 30.72 -2.47 41.01
CA GLU A 120 31.70 -1.64 41.72
C GLU A 120 31.10 -1.07 43.01
N ALA A 121 29.93 -0.43 42.93
CA ALA A 121 29.22 0.11 44.08
C ALA A 121 28.91 -0.97 45.13
N LYS A 122 28.58 -2.19 44.70
CA LYS A 122 28.39 -3.32 45.61
C LYS A 122 29.69 -3.74 46.30
N SER A 123 30.81 -3.74 45.58
CA SER A 123 32.13 -4.03 46.14
C SER A 123 32.52 -3.00 47.20
N ASP A 124 32.41 -1.71 46.89
CA ASP A 124 32.72 -0.61 47.79
C ASP A 124 31.84 -0.67 49.05
N MET A 125 30.54 -0.93 48.89
CA MET A 125 29.64 -1.06 50.02
C MET A 125 30.01 -2.25 50.93
N GLN A 126 30.48 -3.36 50.37
CA GLN A 126 30.98 -4.48 51.17
C GLN A 126 32.24 -4.11 51.95
N GLU A 127 33.14 -3.32 51.37
CA GLU A 127 34.33 -2.81 52.05
C GLU A 127 33.95 -1.88 53.20
N ILE A 128 33.10 -0.89 52.94
CA ILE A 128 32.58 0.04 53.96
C ILE A 128 31.93 -0.73 55.12
N ILE A 129 31.13 -1.76 54.83
CA ILE A 129 30.51 -2.58 55.88
C ILE A 129 31.57 -3.29 56.74
N LYS A 130 32.65 -3.79 56.14
CA LYS A 130 33.74 -4.44 56.89
C LYS A 130 34.46 -3.43 57.79
N GLU A 131 34.81 -2.26 57.25
CA GLU A 131 35.44 -1.19 58.02
C GLU A 131 34.56 -0.69 59.16
N HIS A 132 33.26 -0.50 58.89
CA HIS A 132 32.30 -0.08 59.91
C HIS A 132 32.20 -1.11 61.05
N LYS A 133 32.16 -2.40 60.73
CA LYS A 133 32.17 -3.47 61.75
C LYS A 133 33.44 -3.44 62.59
N PHE A 134 34.60 -3.35 61.93
CA PHE A 134 35.89 -3.26 62.62
C PHE A 134 35.95 -2.04 63.56
N MET A 135 35.51 -0.87 63.08
CA MET A 135 35.47 0.35 63.88
C MET A 135 34.51 0.23 65.07
N THR A 136 33.35 -0.38 64.87
CA THR A 136 32.36 -0.62 65.93
C THR A 136 32.94 -1.53 67.02
N GLU A 137 33.58 -2.63 66.64
CA GLU A 137 34.24 -3.56 67.57
C GLU A 137 35.37 -2.88 68.35
N LYS A 138 36.17 -2.04 67.68
CA LYS A 138 37.24 -1.28 68.32
C LYS A 138 36.71 -0.25 69.32
N LEU A 139 35.63 0.44 68.97
CA LEU A 139 34.98 1.40 69.88
C LEU A 139 34.42 0.69 71.12
N ASP A 140 33.79 -0.47 70.94
CA ASP A 140 33.26 -1.28 72.06
C ASP A 140 34.37 -1.77 73.01
N ASP A 141 35.52 -2.22 72.48
CA ASP A 141 36.68 -2.58 73.32
C ASP A 141 37.22 -1.36 74.10
N LEU A 142 37.41 -0.23 73.41
CA LEU A 142 37.91 1.00 74.03
C LEU A 142 36.96 1.52 75.10
N GLU A 143 35.65 1.52 74.83
CA GLU A 143 34.64 1.92 75.80
C GLU A 143 34.64 0.97 77.01
N SER A 144 34.68 -0.34 76.77
CA SER A 144 34.73 -1.36 77.83
C SER A 144 35.98 -1.20 78.71
N ARG A 145 37.14 -0.88 78.12
CA ARG A 145 38.39 -0.60 78.86
C ARG A 145 38.31 0.70 79.64
N SER A 146 37.79 1.76 79.03
CA SER A 146 37.59 3.06 79.68
C SER A 146 36.66 2.94 80.89
N ARG A 147 35.52 2.25 80.73
CA ARG A 147 34.55 1.98 81.81
C ARG A 147 35.16 1.19 82.96
N ARG A 148 36.08 0.25 82.69
CA ARG A 148 36.80 -0.52 83.72
C ARG A 148 37.83 0.32 84.47
N ASN A 149 38.41 1.33 83.81
CA ASN A 149 39.37 2.23 84.44
C ASN A 149 38.70 3.32 85.30
N ASN A 150 37.39 3.50 85.17
CA ASN A 150 36.66 4.52 85.91
C ASN A 150 36.17 3.98 87.26
N LEU A 151 36.47 4.70 88.34
CA LEU A 151 35.85 4.49 89.65
C LEU A 151 34.37 4.89 89.57
N ARG A 152 33.48 3.96 89.93
CA ARG A 152 32.03 4.21 90.01
C ARG A 152 31.61 4.19 91.47
N ILE A 153 31.19 5.33 91.99
CA ILE A 153 30.71 5.48 93.36
C ILE A 153 29.18 5.53 93.32
N TYR A 154 28.53 4.68 94.11
CA TYR A 154 27.07 4.55 94.18
C TYR A 154 26.57 4.90 95.58
N GLY A 155 25.33 5.39 95.68
CA GLY A 155 24.68 5.65 96.97
C GLY A 155 25.01 7.01 97.61
N ILE A 156 25.64 7.92 96.87
CA ILE A 156 25.75 9.33 97.28
C ILE A 156 24.45 10.05 96.90
N PRO A 157 23.71 10.64 97.84
CA PRO A 157 22.54 11.46 97.53
C PRO A 157 22.96 12.69 96.72
N GLU A 158 22.19 13.00 95.67
CA GLU A 158 22.36 14.24 94.90
C GLU A 158 22.29 15.46 95.84
N ASP A 159 23.06 16.51 95.53
CA ASP A 159 23.15 17.78 96.29
C ASP A 159 23.76 17.73 97.70
N ALA A 160 24.23 16.57 98.17
CA ALA A 160 24.85 16.46 99.50
C ALA A 160 26.21 17.19 99.60
N GLU A 161 26.86 17.43 98.46
CA GLU A 161 28.14 18.13 98.34
C GLU A 161 28.05 19.62 98.69
N LEU A 162 26.88 20.25 98.51
CA LEU A 162 26.64 21.68 98.81
C LEU A 162 26.77 22.03 100.30
N LYS A 163 26.80 21.02 101.18
CA LYS A 163 26.89 21.18 102.64
C LYS A 163 28.31 21.01 103.18
N SER A 164 29.30 20.74 102.31
CA SER A 164 30.69 20.48 102.69
C SER A 164 31.63 21.28 101.80
N ASP A 165 32.51 22.10 102.40
CA ASP A 165 33.42 22.98 101.64
C ASP A 165 34.57 22.24 100.94
N THR A 166 34.84 20.98 101.32
CA THR A 166 35.89 20.15 100.69
C THR A 166 35.50 18.68 100.64
N VAL A 167 36.03 17.96 99.64
CA VAL A 167 35.80 16.52 99.43
C VAL A 167 36.18 15.68 100.66
N ALA A 168 37.28 16.02 101.36
CA ALA A 168 37.69 15.32 102.58
C ALA A 168 36.60 15.40 103.68
N THR A 169 36.03 16.59 103.90
CA THR A 169 34.97 16.80 104.91
C THR A 169 33.63 16.15 104.54
N PHE A 170 33.45 15.78 103.28
CA PHE A 170 32.27 15.08 102.80
C PHE A 170 32.35 13.57 103.03
N VAL A 171 33.55 12.98 102.91
CA VAL A 171 33.77 11.53 103.03
C VAL A 171 33.90 11.07 104.49
N ASP A 172 34.35 11.92 105.41
CA ASP A 172 34.59 11.58 106.84
C ASP A 172 33.33 11.61 107.75
N LYS A 173 32.11 11.63 107.20
CA LYS A 173 30.84 11.57 107.95
C LYS A 173 30.19 10.20 107.86
#